data_AF-A0A938FD89-F1
#
_entry.id   AF-A0A938FD89-F1
#
_cell.length_a   1.000
_cell.length_b   1.000
_cell.length_c   1.000
_cell.angle_alpha   90.00
_cell.angle_beta   90.00
_cell.angle_gamma   90.00
#
_symmetry.space_group_name_H-M   'P 1'
#
loop_
_entity.id
_entity.type
_entity.pdbx_description
1 polymer ?
#
loop_
_entity_poly.entity_id
_entity_poly.type
_entity_poly.pdbx_seq_one_letter_code
_entity_poly.pdbx_strand_id
1 'polypeptide(L)'
;MNQLYAAALRYTRNPDDAQDLVQDTYAKAYTSFHQFEPGTNLKAWLYRVLTTTFINTYRKDQRRPQRSDNEVEDWQLADAASHTSDQGKSAEEVALENLPDSDIKRALHEIPEEFRIAVYLAD
;
A
#
# COMPACT_ATOMS: atom_id res chain seq x y z
N MET A 1 8.86 29.51 15.26
CA MET A 1 8.83 28.45 14.22
C MET A 1 10.10 27.62 14.14
N ASN A 2 11.29 28.24 14.16
CA ASN A 2 12.57 27.57 13.87
C ASN A 2 12.99 26.42 14.82
N GLN A 3 12.57 26.43 16.09
CA GLN A 3 13.02 25.43 17.08
C GLN A 3 12.32 24.06 16.98
N LEU A 4 11.01 24.06 16.72
CA LEU A 4 10.23 22.83 16.47
C LEU A 4 10.67 22.17 15.17
N TYR A 5 10.90 22.97 14.13
CA TYR A 5 11.44 22.49 12.87
C TYR A 5 12.85 21.91 13.01
N ALA A 6 13.75 22.58 13.74
CA ALA A 6 15.08 22.02 14.01
C ALA A 6 15.03 20.68 14.77
N ALA A 7 14.06 20.50 15.67
CA ALA A 7 13.84 19.22 16.34
C ALA A 7 13.26 18.16 15.40
N ALA A 8 12.26 18.52 14.59
CA ALA A 8 11.70 17.64 13.56
C ALA A 8 12.77 17.15 12.59
N LEU A 9 13.64 18.05 12.11
CA LEU A 9 14.74 17.73 11.21
C LEU A 9 15.74 16.74 11.85
N ARG A 10 15.98 16.82 13.16
CA ARG A 10 16.81 15.84 13.88
C ARG A 10 16.14 14.47 13.98
N TYR A 11 14.81 14.40 13.98
CA TYR A 11 14.06 13.15 14.02
C TYR A 11 13.93 12.50 12.65
N THR A 12 13.58 13.28 11.62
CA THR A 12 13.30 12.75 10.27
C THR A 12 14.55 12.64 9.40
N ARG A 13 15.54 13.51 9.61
CA ARG A 13 16.74 13.66 8.74
C ARG A 13 16.40 13.98 7.27
N ASN A 14 15.16 14.37 7.00
CA ASN A 14 14.65 14.78 5.70
C ASN A 14 13.90 16.11 5.89
N PRO A 15 14.22 17.16 5.11
CA PRO A 15 13.55 18.47 5.20
C PRO A 15 12.05 18.42 4.94
N ASP A 16 11.59 17.64 3.97
CA ASP A 16 10.18 17.56 3.58
C ASP A 16 9.38 16.86 4.68
N ASP A 17 9.87 15.70 5.13
CA ASP A 17 9.27 14.98 6.28
C ASP A 17 9.26 15.84 7.55
N ALA A 18 10.28 16.70 7.74
CA ALA A 18 10.33 17.61 8.88
C ALA A 18 9.26 18.71 8.80
N GLN A 19 8.97 19.21 7.60
CA GLN A 19 7.89 20.19 7.39
C GLN A 19 6.54 19.55 7.68
N ASP A 20 6.29 18.36 7.13
CA ASP A 20 5.06 17.60 7.34
C ASP A 20 4.85 17.29 8.83
N LEU A 21 5.90 16.82 9.52
CA LEU A 21 5.84 16.53 10.95
C LEU A 21 5.50 17.77 11.79
N VAL A 22 6.07 18.94 11.44
CA VAL A 22 5.74 20.20 12.12
C VAL A 22 4.30 20.62 11.86
N GLN A 23 3.82 20.48 10.61
CA GLN A 23 2.46 20.82 10.25
C GLN A 23 1.45 19.95 11.01
N ASP A 24 1.65 18.64 11.03
CA ASP A 24 0.82 17.69 11.78
C ASP A 24 0.82 17.97 13.28
N THR A 25 1.98 18.39 13.81
CA THR A 25 2.11 18.76 15.21
C THR A 25 1.26 19.97 15.54
N TYR A 26 1.27 21.01 14.71
CA TYR A 26 0.41 22.19 14.91
C TYR A 26 -1.06 21.86 14.74
N ALA A 27 -1.44 21.05 13.74
CA ALA A 27 -2.82 20.62 13.53
C ALA A 27 -3.36 19.91 14.78
N LYS A 28 -2.61 18.93 15.31
CA LYS A 28 -2.99 18.19 16.53
C LYS A 28 -2.95 19.06 17.79
N ALA A 29 -1.96 19.94 17.90
CA ALA A 29 -1.89 20.87 19.02
C ALA A 29 -3.10 21.82 19.02
N TYR A 30 -3.52 22.30 17.86
CA TYR A 30 -4.70 23.16 17.73
C TYR A 30 -5.98 22.42 18.15
N THR A 31 -6.20 21.19 17.66
CA THR A 31 -7.38 20.40 18.05
C THR A 31 -7.39 20.04 19.53
N SER A 32 -6.21 19.83 20.12
CA SER A 32 -6.08 19.45 21.53
C SER A 32 -5.83 20.64 22.45
N PHE A 33 -5.88 21.88 21.95
CA PHE A 33 -5.48 23.06 22.71
C PHE A 33 -6.28 23.24 24.02
N HIS A 34 -7.55 22.83 24.05
CA HIS A 34 -8.38 22.81 25.26
C HIS A 34 -7.84 21.96 26.43
N GLN A 35 -6.86 21.07 26.19
CA GLN A 35 -6.22 20.23 27.21
C GLN A 35 -4.93 20.87 27.75
N PHE A 36 -4.50 21.98 27.15
CA PHE A 36 -3.35 22.73 27.64
C PHE A 36 -3.75 23.57 28.85
N GLU A 37 -2.99 23.45 29.94
CA GLU A 37 -3.18 24.24 31.16
C GLU A 37 -2.42 25.58 31.04
N PRO A 38 -3.13 26.73 31.02
CA PRO A 38 -2.49 28.04 31.00
C PRO A 38 -1.53 28.26 32.17
N GLY A 39 -0.42 28.96 31.94
CA GLY A 39 0.63 29.16 32.95
C GLY A 39 1.65 28.02 33.04
N THR A 40 1.41 26.89 32.38
CA THR A 40 2.42 25.83 32.21
C THR A 40 3.30 26.04 30.98
N ASN A 41 4.32 25.19 30.80
CA ASN A 41 5.29 25.34 29.72
C ASN A 41 4.73 24.86 28.37
N LEU A 42 4.17 25.80 27.59
CA LEU A 42 3.66 25.55 26.24
C LEU A 42 4.70 24.89 25.32
N LYS A 43 5.98 25.27 25.43
CA LYS A 43 7.05 24.68 24.62
C LYS A 43 7.20 23.19 24.93
N ALA A 44 7.29 22.81 26.20
CA ALA A 44 7.39 21.42 26.60
C ALA A 44 6.17 20.59 26.12
N TRP A 45 4.97 21.17 26.20
CA TRP A 45 3.75 20.54 25.70
C TRP A 45 3.79 20.33 24.18
N LEU A 46 4.19 21.33 23.39
CA LEU A 46 4.35 21.19 21.94
C LEU A 46 5.41 20.14 21.55
N TYR A 47 6.53 20.07 22.27
CA TYR A 47 7.53 19.02 22.06
C TYR A 47 6.97 17.63 22.36
N ARG A 48 6.06 17.50 23.34
CA ARG A 48 5.38 16.23 23.58
C ARG A 48 4.47 15.84 22.41
N VAL A 49 3.69 16.78 21.87
CA VAL A 49 2.85 16.54 20.69
C VAL A 49 3.71 16.14 19.47
N LEU A 50 4.84 16.83 19.25
CA LEU A 50 5.80 16.52 18.20
C LEU A 50 6.32 15.08 18.31
N THR A 51 6.85 14.70 19.48
CA THR A 51 7.45 13.38 19.70
C THR A 51 6.42 12.26 19.56
N THR A 52 5.20 12.45 20.10
CA THR A 52 4.13 11.47 19.94
C THR A 52 3.71 11.34 18.48
N THR A 53 3.64 12.44 17.74
CA THR A 53 3.32 12.43 16.32
C THR A 53 4.39 11.67 15.53
N PHE A 54 5.66 11.99 15.73
CA PHE A 54 6.78 11.29 15.10
C PHE A 54 6.76 9.78 15.35
N ILE A 55 6.61 9.35 16.61
CA ILE A 55 6.57 7.92 16.96
C ILE A 55 5.41 7.21 16.26
N ASN A 56 4.24 7.84 16.19
CA ASN A 56 3.08 7.26 15.54
C ASN A 56 3.27 7.14 14.03
N THR A 57 3.83 8.16 13.38
CA THR A 57 4.18 8.14 11.96
C THR A 57 5.22 7.06 11.67
N TYR A 58 6.33 7.03 12.42
CA TYR A 58 7.36 6.00 12.30
C TYR A 58 6.82 4.57 12.43
N ARG A 59 5.96 4.31 13.42
CA ARG A 59 5.30 3.00 13.59
C ARG A 59 4.33 2.68 12.46
N LYS A 60 3.69 3.69 11.86
CA LYS A 60 2.80 3.51 10.70
C LYS A 60 3.62 3.11 9.48
N ASP A 61 4.75 3.77 9.26
CA ASP A 61 5.60 3.52 8.09
C ASP A 61 6.31 2.17 8.17
N GLN A 62 6.72 1.72 9.37
CA GLN A 62 7.21 0.35 9.57
C GLN A 62 6.21 -0.75 9.22
N ARG A 63 4.90 -0.46 9.29
CA ARG A 63 3.83 -1.42 8.96
C ARG A 63 3.35 -1.31 7.52
N ARG A 64 3.80 -0.29 6.78
CA ARG A 64 3.45 -0.11 5.38
C ARG A 64 4.39 -0.93 4.52
N PRO A 65 3.90 -1.52 3.40
CA PRO A 65 4.78 -2.08 2.39
C PRO A 65 5.80 -1.02 1.97
N GLN A 66 7.08 -1.40 1.96
CA GLN A 66 8.12 -0.53 1.44
C GLN A 66 7.84 -0.28 -0.05
N ARG A 67 7.72 0.99 -0.40
CA ARG A 67 7.59 1.44 -1.78
C ARG A 67 8.97 1.91 -2.22
N SER A 68 9.47 1.37 -3.33
CA SER A 68 10.57 2.00 -4.04
C SER A 68 10.00 3.13 -4.89
N ASP A 69 10.65 4.29 -4.85
CA ASP A 69 10.31 5.43 -5.73
C ASP A 69 11.03 5.34 -7.09
N ASN A 70 11.72 4.22 -7.33
CA ASN A 70 12.42 3.96 -8.58
C ASN A 70 11.43 3.50 -9.66
N GLU A 71 11.75 3.86 -10.90
CA GLU A 71 11.15 3.20 -12.05
C GLU A 71 11.35 1.68 -11.93
N VAL A 72 10.28 0.94 -12.22
CA VAL A 72 10.30 -0.52 -12.17
C VAL A 72 11.00 -1.00 -13.43
N GLU A 73 12.16 -1.63 -13.26
CA GLU A 73 12.91 -2.21 -14.37
C GLU A 73 12.21 -3.48 -14.89
N ASP A 74 12.39 -3.81 -16.17
CA ASP A 74 11.75 -4.97 -16.80
C ASP A 74 12.02 -6.28 -16.05
N TRP A 75 13.22 -6.45 -15.48
CA TRP A 75 13.56 -7.64 -14.69
C TRP A 75 12.79 -7.71 -13.36
N GLN A 76 12.45 -6.56 -12.75
CA GLN A 76 11.64 -6.51 -11.53
C GLN A 76 10.19 -6.86 -11.84
N LEU A 77 9.67 -6.42 -13.00
CA LEU A 77 8.36 -6.84 -13.48
C LEU A 77 8.31 -8.35 -13.74
N ALA A 78 9.32 -8.91 -14.39
CA ALA A 78 9.38 -10.34 -14.69
C ALA A 78 9.44 -11.20 -13.42
N ASP A 79 10.24 -10.80 -12.43
CA ASP A 79 10.34 -11.48 -11.14
C ASP A 79 9.00 -11.44 -10.39
N ALA A 80 8.37 -10.26 -10.33
CA ALA A 80 7.06 -10.10 -9.69
C ALA A 80 5.93 -10.85 -10.42
N ALA A 81 6.00 -10.98 -11.75
CA ALA A 81 5.00 -11.68 -12.56
C ALA A 81 4.91 -13.18 -12.20
N SER A 82 6.00 -13.80 -11.72
CA SER A 82 5.95 -15.17 -11.19
C SER A 82 5.08 -15.34 -9.93
N HIS A 83 4.69 -14.24 -9.29
CA HIS A 83 3.83 -14.23 -8.11
C HIS A 83 2.41 -13.73 -8.40
N THR A 84 2.08 -13.41 -9.65
CA THR A 84 0.72 -13.02 -10.06
C THR A 84 -0.12 -14.24 -10.44
N SER A 85 -1.45 -14.10 -10.45
CA SER A 85 -2.37 -15.21 -10.76
C SER A 85 -2.20 -15.76 -12.18
N ASP A 86 -1.78 -14.91 -13.11
CA ASP A 86 -1.51 -15.23 -14.50
C ASP A 86 -0.04 -15.59 -14.76
N GLN A 87 0.83 -15.54 -13.74
CA GLN A 87 2.24 -15.96 -13.82
C GLN A 87 3.04 -15.27 -14.93
N GLY A 88 2.61 -14.09 -15.39
CA GLY A 88 3.23 -13.39 -16.52
C GLY A 88 3.03 -14.07 -17.88
N LYS A 89 1.98 -14.88 -18.04
CA LYS A 89 1.64 -15.55 -19.31
C LYS A 89 1.59 -14.58 -20.47
N SER A 90 2.14 -15.02 -21.60
CA SER A 90 2.04 -14.26 -22.85
C SER A 90 0.63 -14.30 -23.42
N ALA A 91 0.30 -13.35 -24.30
CA ALA A 91 -0.98 -13.35 -25.01
C ALA A 91 -1.20 -14.62 -25.85
N GLU A 92 -0.12 -15.21 -26.39
CA GLU A 92 -0.16 -16.47 -27.13
C GLU A 92 -0.51 -17.65 -26.22
N GLU A 93 0.12 -17.73 -25.04
CA GLU A 93 -0.12 -18.79 -24.07
C GLU A 93 -1.56 -18.75 -23.54
N VAL A 94 -2.07 -17.55 -23.25
CA VAL A 94 -3.48 -17.36 -22.91
C VAL A 94 -4.40 -17.77 -24.06
N ALA A 95 -4.03 -17.48 -25.31
CA ALA A 95 -4.81 -17.90 -26.47
C ALA A 95 -4.82 -19.44 -26.62
N LEU A 96 -3.70 -20.11 -26.34
CA LEU A 96 -3.57 -21.57 -26.34
C LEU A 96 -4.39 -22.23 -25.23
N GLU A 97 -4.46 -21.65 -24.03
CA GLU A 97 -5.30 -22.17 -22.94
C GLU A 97 -6.80 -22.01 -23.24
N ASN A 98 -7.18 -20.96 -23.97
CA ASN A 98 -8.56 -20.72 -24.38
C ASN A 98 -8.97 -21.52 -25.63
N LEU A 99 -8.03 -22.19 -26.30
CA LEU A 99 -8.36 -23.06 -27.41
C LEU A 99 -9.09 -24.30 -26.86
N PRO A 100 -10.29 -24.62 -27.38
CA PRO A 100 -11.04 -25.77 -26.89
C PRO A 100 -10.24 -27.03 -27.15
N ASP A 101 -9.86 -27.72 -26.07
CA ASP A 101 -9.22 -29.02 -26.15
C ASP A 101 -10.12 -29.96 -26.96
N SER A 102 -9.61 -30.46 -28.08
CA SER A 102 -10.35 -31.32 -29.00
C SER A 102 -10.84 -32.59 -28.31
N ASP A 103 -10.11 -33.07 -27.30
CA ASP A 103 -10.49 -34.25 -26.54
C ASP A 103 -11.62 -33.93 -25.55
N ILE A 104 -11.56 -32.78 -24.86
CA ILE A 104 -12.65 -32.30 -23.99
C ILE A 104 -13.91 -32.02 -24.81
N LYS A 105 -13.77 -31.37 -25.96
CA LYS A 105 -14.89 -31.07 -26.87
C LYS A 105 -15.55 -32.36 -27.38
N ARG A 106 -14.77 -33.38 -27.74
CA ARG A 106 -15.27 -34.70 -28.15
C ARG A 106 -16.01 -35.38 -27.00
N ALA A 107 -15.41 -35.43 -25.82
CA ALA A 107 -16.03 -36.04 -24.63
C ALA A 107 -17.35 -35.35 -24.25
N LEU A 108 -17.41 -34.01 -24.29
CA LEU A 108 -18.65 -33.27 -24.09
C LEU A 108 -19.71 -33.62 -25.15
N HIS A 109 -19.31 -33.81 -26.41
CA HIS A 109 -20.23 -34.20 -27.48
C HIS A 109 -20.80 -35.62 -27.33
N GLU A 110 -20.10 -36.53 -26.65
CA GLU A 110 -20.56 -37.90 -26.39
C GLU A 110 -21.66 -37.95 -25.30
N ILE A 111 -21.75 -36.93 -24.46
CA ILE A 111 -22.79 -36.79 -23.43
C ILE A 111 -24.11 -36.29 -24.07
N PRO A 112 -25.29 -36.82 -23.68
CA PRO A 112 -26.57 -36.28 -24.14
C PRO A 112 -26.74 -34.79 -23.79
N GLU A 113 -27.43 -34.05 -24.66
CA GLU A 113 -27.50 -32.59 -24.61
C GLU A 113 -27.99 -32.02 -23.27
N GLU A 114 -28.98 -32.65 -22.66
CA GLU A 114 -29.56 -32.24 -21.37
C GLU A 114 -28.52 -32.21 -20.24
N PHE A 115 -27.60 -33.18 -20.22
CA PHE A 115 -26.53 -33.24 -19.22
C PHE A 115 -25.37 -32.31 -19.58
N ARG A 116 -25.09 -32.10 -20.88
CA ARG A 116 -24.04 -31.19 -21.35
C ARG A 116 -24.35 -29.73 -21.00
N ILE A 117 -25.60 -29.30 -21.20
CA ILE A 117 -26.04 -27.93 -20.88
C ILE A 117 -25.97 -27.68 -19.36
N ALA A 118 -26.36 -28.66 -18.56
CA ALA A 118 -26.29 -28.55 -17.10
C ALA A 118 -24.84 -28.39 -16.59
N VAL A 119 -23.89 -29.15 -17.15
CA VAL A 119 -22.46 -29.02 -16.81
C VAL A 119 -21.90 -27.68 -17.26
N TYR A 120 -22.21 -27.24 -18.48
CA TYR A 120 -21.73 -25.96 -19.02
C TYR A 120 -22.22 -24.72 -18.27
N LEU A 121 -23.41 -24.79 -17.65
CA LEU A 121 -23.99 -23.68 -16.87
C LEU A 121 -23.61 -23.71 -15.39
N ALA A 122 -23.07 -24.82 -14.90
CA ALA A 122 -22.66 -24.99 -13.51
C ALA A 122 -21.19 -24.61 -13.26
N ASP A 123 -20.38 -24.61 -14.33
CA ASP A 123 -19.00 -24.11 -14.40
C ASP A 123 -18.98 -22.60 -14.71
#